data_AF-A0A967SWC5-F1
#
_entry.id   AF-A0A967SWC5-F1
#
_cell.length_a   1.000
_cell.length_b   1.000
_cell.length_c   1.000
_cell.angle_alpha   90.00
_cell.angle_beta   90.00
_cell.angle_gamma   90.00
#
_symmetry.space_group_name_H-M   'P 1'
#
loop_
_entity.id
_entity.type
_entity.pdbx_description
1 polymer ?
#
loop_
_entity_poly.entity_id
_entity_poly.type
_entity_poly.pdbx_seq_one_letter_code
_entity_poly.pdbx_strand_id
1 'polypeptide(L)'
;MFFATRKAMENDDPLKTIKQTFDEHFYPRLGTSPNQMQESLLEFYTETYPSLSPIPAPDPAIVSFMDECLRNEYQLAIATNPIFPKIATYERLRWAGLPPEEYPYSLISTYENFHFTKPHPAYFMEMLAQIGWPNAQVIMIGNDLELDILPAQKIGLATYWVVNDETKKSCGNRHGAGPLQDFHSWMELQTEEDLMPDFSSYNSSLETFRTTPSALLTFLDDLSLNHWNHKPNNSSWSITEIICHLRDVDQEVHIPRIKLLRDNPSPFLAAIDADAWAEERGYHQQDGQEALMDFIAARKQLIELVSSLPKSVEKKEIRHTIFGPTSLNEIIRIAARHDRLHIQQVLSLQSTI
;
A
#
# COMPACT_ATOMS: atom_id res chain seq x y z
N MET A 1 -8.43 -25.37 5.56
CA MET A 1 -8.16 -24.08 6.23
C MET A 1 -6.67 -23.73 6.24
N PHE A 2 -5.84 -24.31 7.11
CA PHE A 2 -4.43 -23.90 7.31
C PHE A 2 -3.57 -23.81 6.04
N PHE A 3 -3.74 -24.73 5.09
CA PHE A 3 -3.01 -24.68 3.82
C PHE A 3 -3.35 -23.42 3.01
N ALA A 4 -4.63 -23.09 2.88
CA ALA A 4 -5.09 -21.93 2.13
C ALA A 4 -4.66 -20.62 2.81
N THR A 5 -4.77 -20.55 4.15
CA THR A 5 -4.28 -19.41 4.93
C THR A 5 -2.78 -19.19 4.72
N ARG A 6 -1.96 -20.25 4.75
CA ARG A 6 -0.52 -20.14 4.49
C ARG A 6 -0.24 -19.61 3.09
N LYS A 7 -0.94 -20.11 2.08
CA LYS A 7 -0.78 -19.64 0.70
C LYS A 7 -1.18 -18.17 0.54
N ALA A 8 -2.25 -17.77 1.21
CA ALA A 8 -2.70 -16.38 1.24
C ALA A 8 -1.65 -15.47 1.90
N MET A 9 -1.01 -15.91 3.00
CA MET A 9 0.09 -15.16 3.64
C MET A 9 1.40 -15.14 2.82
N GLU A 10 1.59 -16.11 1.93
CA GLU A 10 2.72 -16.16 0.99
C GLU A 10 2.45 -15.38 -0.30
N ASN A 11 1.29 -14.71 -0.44
CA ASN A 11 0.92 -13.98 -1.65
C ASN A 11 1.88 -12.81 -1.91
N ASP A 12 2.51 -12.83 -3.08
CA ASP A 12 3.33 -11.74 -3.61
C ASP A 12 2.78 -11.14 -4.91
N ASP A 13 1.65 -11.67 -5.41
CA ASP A 13 1.01 -11.21 -6.64
C ASP A 13 0.17 -9.95 -6.33
N PRO A 14 0.57 -8.76 -6.81
CA PRO A 14 -0.14 -7.52 -6.54
C PRO A 14 -1.53 -7.46 -7.20
N LEU A 15 -1.90 -8.44 -8.01
CA LEU A 15 -3.19 -8.50 -8.70
C LEU A 15 -4.22 -9.38 -8.01
N LYS A 16 -3.80 -10.13 -6.98
CA LYS A 16 -4.69 -11.03 -6.25
C LYS A 16 -4.85 -10.55 -4.84
N THR A 17 -6.09 -10.28 -4.46
CA THR A 17 -6.40 -10.01 -3.06
C THR A 17 -6.12 -11.27 -2.23
N ILE A 18 -5.88 -11.09 -0.93
CA ILE A 18 -5.67 -12.22 -0.02
C ILE A 18 -6.87 -13.18 -0.05
N LYS A 19 -8.08 -12.66 -0.22
CA LYS A 19 -9.30 -13.45 -0.43
C LYS A 19 -9.22 -14.29 -1.70
N GLN A 20 -8.85 -13.71 -2.84
CA GLN A 20 -8.76 -14.46 -4.10
C GLN A 20 -7.75 -15.60 -3.99
N THR A 21 -6.56 -15.33 -3.45
CA THR A 21 -5.52 -16.36 -3.23
C THR A 21 -5.98 -17.42 -2.22
N PHE A 22 -6.70 -17.02 -1.17
CA PHE A 22 -7.29 -17.97 -0.23
C PHE A 22 -8.33 -18.87 -0.91
N ASP A 23 -9.27 -18.29 -1.66
CA ASP A 23 -10.38 -18.98 -2.31
C ASP A 23 -9.89 -20.02 -3.33
N GLU A 24 -8.88 -19.66 -4.14
CA GLU A 24 -8.21 -20.54 -5.12
C GLU A 24 -7.64 -21.82 -4.48
N HIS A 25 -7.32 -21.77 -3.20
CA HIS A 25 -6.73 -22.90 -2.48
C HIS A 25 -7.68 -23.58 -1.49
N PHE A 26 -8.69 -22.87 -1.01
CA PHE A 26 -9.63 -23.38 -0.01
C PHE A 26 -10.75 -24.21 -0.64
N TYR A 27 -11.52 -23.62 -1.56
CA TYR A 27 -12.75 -24.24 -2.07
C TYR A 27 -12.52 -25.50 -2.91
N PRO A 28 -11.56 -25.53 -3.86
CA PRO A 28 -11.31 -26.73 -4.65
C PRO A 28 -10.95 -27.96 -3.80
N ARG A 29 -10.29 -27.76 -2.65
CA ARG A 29 -9.91 -28.86 -1.74
C ARG A 29 -11.07 -29.42 -0.94
N LEU A 30 -12.15 -28.65 -0.80
CA LEU A 30 -13.38 -29.08 -0.15
C LEU A 30 -14.39 -29.64 -1.15
N GLY A 31 -14.08 -29.60 -2.45
CA GLY A 31 -15.03 -30.00 -3.50
C GLY A 31 -16.26 -29.11 -3.56
N THR A 32 -16.13 -27.83 -3.18
CA THR A 32 -17.22 -26.84 -3.14
C THR A 32 -16.80 -25.55 -3.85
N SER A 33 -17.70 -24.57 -3.94
CA SER A 33 -17.42 -23.22 -4.43
C SER A 33 -17.76 -22.15 -3.37
N PRO A 34 -17.27 -20.90 -3.54
CA PRO A 34 -17.69 -19.77 -2.70
C PRO A 34 -19.21 -19.62 -2.64
N ASN A 35 -19.89 -19.67 -3.78
CA ASN A 35 -21.35 -19.48 -3.86
C ASN A 35 -22.11 -20.57 -3.11
N GLN A 36 -21.62 -21.82 -3.11
CA GLN A 36 -22.27 -22.93 -2.38
C GLN A 36 -22.14 -22.81 -0.86
N MET A 37 -21.09 -22.16 -0.36
CA MET A 37 -20.83 -22.00 1.08
C MET A 37 -21.27 -20.63 1.62
N GLN A 38 -21.64 -19.69 0.74
CA GLN A 38 -21.87 -18.30 1.08
C GLN A 38 -22.91 -18.14 2.20
N GLU A 39 -24.05 -18.81 2.08
CA GLU A 39 -25.13 -18.73 3.08
C GLU A 39 -24.69 -19.27 4.44
N SER A 40 -24.10 -20.47 4.49
CA SER A 40 -23.64 -21.06 5.76
C SER A 40 -22.51 -20.27 6.41
N LEU A 41 -21.59 -19.69 5.62
CA LEU A 41 -20.52 -18.84 6.15
C LEU A 41 -21.08 -17.52 6.68
N LEU A 42 -22.05 -16.92 5.97
CA LEU A 42 -22.71 -15.70 6.41
C LEU A 42 -23.45 -15.94 7.73
N GLU A 43 -24.27 -16.99 7.81
CA GLU A 43 -24.97 -17.38 9.05
C GLU A 43 -23.99 -17.61 10.21
N PHE A 44 -22.87 -18.29 9.97
CA PHE A 44 -21.84 -18.46 10.99
C PHE A 44 -21.31 -17.10 11.47
N TYR A 45 -20.96 -16.19 10.55
CA TYR A 45 -20.38 -14.90 10.90
C TYR A 45 -21.38 -13.91 11.50
N THR A 46 -22.68 -14.03 11.23
CA THR A 46 -23.71 -13.15 11.81
C THR A 46 -24.26 -13.68 13.14
N GLU A 47 -24.46 -15.00 13.27
CA GLU A 47 -25.17 -15.57 14.42
C GLU A 47 -24.22 -16.22 15.43
N THR A 48 -23.23 -16.97 14.96
CA THR A 48 -22.37 -17.78 15.84
C THR A 48 -21.11 -17.05 16.24
N TYR A 49 -20.42 -16.43 15.28
CA TYR A 49 -19.12 -15.80 15.49
C TYR A 49 -19.14 -14.72 16.58
N PRO A 50 -20.14 -13.81 16.68
CA PRO A 50 -20.23 -12.81 17.75
C PRO A 50 -20.18 -13.40 19.17
N SER A 51 -20.71 -14.62 19.35
CA SER A 51 -20.68 -15.31 20.65
C SER A 51 -19.30 -15.82 21.06
N LEU A 52 -18.34 -15.85 20.12
CA LEU A 52 -16.97 -16.30 20.34
C LEU A 52 -16.03 -15.20 20.85
N SER A 53 -16.58 -14.04 21.23
CA SER A 53 -15.80 -12.94 21.81
C SER A 53 -14.86 -13.45 22.90
N PRO A 54 -13.54 -13.15 22.83
CA PRO A 54 -12.63 -13.53 23.88
C PRO A 54 -13.02 -12.83 25.20
N ILE A 55 -12.83 -13.52 26.31
CA ILE A 55 -12.71 -12.92 27.65
C ILE A 55 -11.21 -12.70 27.84
N PRO A 56 -10.71 -11.47 28.10
CA PRO A 56 -11.35 -10.39 28.85
C PRO A 56 -12.04 -9.30 28.01
N ALA A 57 -12.75 -8.41 28.71
CA ALA A 57 -13.37 -7.20 28.19
C ALA A 57 -12.36 -6.27 27.47
N PRO A 58 -12.85 -5.34 26.61
CA PRO A 58 -12.03 -4.29 26.01
C PRO A 58 -11.10 -3.62 27.03
N ASP A 59 -9.86 -3.34 26.63
CA ASP A 59 -8.94 -2.55 27.46
C ASP A 59 -9.39 -1.08 27.44
N PRO A 60 -9.85 -0.52 28.58
CA PRO A 60 -10.30 0.86 28.65
C PRO A 60 -9.20 1.87 28.25
N ALA A 61 -7.93 1.52 28.42
CA ALA A 61 -6.82 2.37 28.02
C ALA A 61 -6.74 2.52 26.49
N ILE A 62 -7.05 1.46 25.73
CA ILE A 62 -7.07 1.51 24.26
C ILE A 62 -8.23 2.38 23.79
N VAL A 63 -9.42 2.23 24.35
CA VAL A 63 -10.59 3.06 23.99
C VAL A 63 -10.31 4.53 24.29
N SER A 64 -9.79 4.84 25.49
CA SER A 64 -9.42 6.21 25.85
C SER A 64 -8.35 6.80 24.93
N PHE A 65 -7.38 6.00 24.50
CA PHE A 65 -6.35 6.41 23.54
C PHE A 65 -6.96 6.75 22.18
N MET A 66 -7.86 5.90 21.68
CA MET A 66 -8.53 6.13 20.39
C MET A 66 -9.41 7.38 20.42
N ASP A 67 -10.15 7.60 21.50
CA ASP A 67 -10.94 8.82 21.70
C ASP A 67 -10.06 10.09 21.76
N GLU A 68 -8.87 9.97 22.37
CA GLU A 68 -7.89 11.05 22.37
C GLU A 68 -7.34 11.34 20.97
N CYS A 69 -7.02 10.32 20.18
CA CYS A 69 -6.62 10.53 18.80
C CYS A 69 -7.71 11.25 17.99
N LEU A 70 -8.98 10.92 18.19
CA LEU A 70 -10.10 11.63 17.54
C LEU A 70 -10.21 13.09 17.99
N ARG A 71 -10.04 13.37 19.29
CA ARG A 71 -10.04 14.76 19.80
C ARG A 71 -8.90 15.60 19.25
N ASN A 72 -7.78 14.97 18.90
CA ASN A 72 -6.63 15.61 18.26
C ASN A 72 -6.73 15.61 16.71
N GLU A 73 -7.89 15.25 16.15
CA GLU A 73 -8.17 15.26 14.71
C GLU A 73 -7.24 14.37 13.88
N TYR A 74 -6.69 13.31 14.47
CA TYR A 74 -5.88 12.35 13.72
C TYR A 74 -6.75 11.49 12.80
N GLN A 75 -6.27 11.27 11.58
CA GLN A 75 -6.83 10.27 10.70
C GLN A 75 -6.43 8.87 11.17
N LEU A 76 -7.41 7.99 11.37
CA LEU A 76 -7.20 6.66 11.93
C LEU A 76 -7.31 5.57 10.88
N ALA A 77 -6.34 4.65 10.85
CA ALA A 77 -6.40 3.45 10.04
C ALA A 77 -6.11 2.20 10.89
N ILE A 78 -6.90 1.15 10.71
CA ILE A 78 -6.69 -0.15 11.37
C ILE A 78 -5.83 -1.02 10.46
N ALA A 79 -4.56 -1.13 10.82
CA ALA A 79 -3.62 -2.02 10.18
C ALA A 79 -3.64 -3.40 10.85
N THR A 80 -4.69 -4.21 10.69
CA THR A 80 -4.71 -5.61 11.17
C THR A 80 -4.14 -6.57 10.11
N ASN A 81 -3.70 -7.77 10.49
CA ASN A 81 -3.25 -8.73 9.48
C ASN A 81 -4.47 -9.19 8.63
N PRO A 82 -4.51 -8.94 7.30
CA PRO A 82 -5.70 -9.11 6.49
C PRO A 82 -5.95 -10.57 6.09
N ILE A 83 -6.08 -11.46 7.08
CA ILE A 83 -6.35 -12.90 6.88
C ILE A 83 -7.79 -13.30 7.23
N PHE A 84 -8.59 -12.33 7.66
CA PHE A 84 -10.00 -12.50 8.02
C PHE A 84 -10.89 -11.69 7.07
N PRO A 85 -12.13 -12.18 6.83
CA PRO A 85 -13.12 -11.40 6.12
C PRO A 85 -13.47 -10.13 6.87
N LYS A 86 -13.92 -9.12 6.12
CA LYS A 86 -14.44 -7.86 6.64
C LYS A 86 -15.44 -8.05 7.77
N ILE A 87 -16.41 -8.95 7.62
CA ILE A 87 -17.43 -9.21 8.66
C ILE A 87 -16.79 -9.67 9.98
N ALA A 88 -15.79 -10.55 9.92
CA ALA A 88 -15.10 -11.04 11.11
C ALA A 88 -14.13 -10.00 11.71
N THR A 89 -13.46 -9.22 10.85
CA THR A 89 -12.57 -8.13 11.27
C THR A 89 -13.36 -7.04 11.99
N TYR A 90 -14.54 -6.68 11.47
CA TYR A 90 -15.40 -5.65 12.06
C TYR A 90 -15.96 -6.13 13.40
N GLU A 91 -16.38 -7.39 13.49
CA GLU A 91 -16.82 -7.97 14.76
C GLU A 91 -15.71 -7.98 15.82
N ARG A 92 -14.46 -8.28 15.43
CA ARG A 92 -13.30 -8.18 16.35
C ARG A 92 -13.04 -6.76 16.84
N LEU A 93 -13.30 -5.75 16.02
CA LEU A 93 -13.23 -4.35 16.42
C LEU A 93 -14.33 -4.00 17.43
N ARG A 94 -15.56 -4.51 17.26
CA ARG A 94 -16.61 -4.39 18.28
C ARG A 94 -16.23 -5.06 19.59
N TRP A 95 -15.64 -6.25 19.55
CA TRP A 95 -15.13 -6.93 20.76
C TRP A 95 -14.01 -6.15 21.45
N ALA A 96 -13.23 -5.36 20.70
CA ALA A 96 -12.20 -4.50 21.24
C ALA A 96 -12.75 -3.16 21.78
N GLY A 97 -14.06 -2.92 21.74
CA GLY A 97 -14.67 -1.65 22.12
C GLY A 97 -14.44 -0.53 21.11
N LEU A 98 -14.09 -0.88 19.87
CA LEU A 98 -13.74 0.04 18.79
C LEU A 98 -14.64 -0.16 17.56
N PRO A 99 -15.98 -0.12 17.69
CA PRO A 99 -16.89 -0.44 16.61
C PRO A 99 -16.67 0.46 15.37
N PRO A 100 -16.55 -0.11 14.16
CA PRO A 100 -16.41 0.67 12.92
C PRO A 100 -17.54 1.66 12.65
N GLU A 101 -18.70 1.46 13.30
CA GLU A 101 -19.85 2.36 13.20
C GLU A 101 -19.69 3.65 14.03
N GLU A 102 -18.81 3.66 15.03
CA GLU A 102 -18.60 4.82 15.93
C GLU A 102 -17.28 5.55 15.66
N TYR A 103 -16.30 4.87 15.06
CA TYR A 103 -14.98 5.43 14.75
C TYR A 103 -14.82 5.69 13.24
N PRO A 104 -14.46 6.91 12.81
CA PRO A 104 -14.29 7.28 11.40
C PRO A 104 -12.94 6.79 10.85
N TYR A 105 -12.77 5.46 10.72
CA TYR A 105 -11.56 4.89 10.13
C TYR A 105 -11.46 5.23 8.66
N SER A 106 -10.31 5.77 8.24
CA SER A 106 -10.04 5.99 6.82
C SER A 106 -9.76 4.70 6.06
N LEU A 107 -9.25 3.68 6.75
CA LEU A 107 -8.97 2.37 6.18
C LEU A 107 -8.95 1.28 7.26
N ILE A 108 -9.52 0.13 6.94
CA ILE A 108 -9.41 -1.10 7.73
C ILE A 108 -8.95 -2.20 6.78
N SER A 109 -7.80 -2.81 7.05
CA SER A 109 -7.30 -3.91 6.25
C SER A 109 -8.09 -5.20 6.49
N THR A 110 -8.51 -5.85 5.41
CA THR A 110 -9.28 -7.10 5.39
C THR A 110 -8.77 -7.97 4.25
N TYR A 111 -9.09 -9.27 4.24
CA TYR A 111 -8.60 -10.10 3.14
C TYR A 111 -9.19 -9.68 1.78
N GLU A 112 -10.27 -8.89 1.76
CA GLU A 112 -11.03 -8.54 0.57
C GLU A 112 -10.35 -7.41 -0.19
N ASN A 113 -9.78 -6.45 0.55
CA ASN A 113 -9.28 -5.19 0.02
C ASN A 113 -7.75 -5.06 0.09
N PHE A 114 -7.02 -6.11 0.50
CA PHE A 114 -5.57 -6.11 0.56
C PHE A 114 -4.98 -7.25 -0.27
N HIS A 115 -3.77 -7.03 -0.77
CA HIS A 115 -3.00 -7.98 -1.58
C HIS A 115 -1.80 -8.54 -0.83
N PHE A 116 -1.36 -7.86 0.23
CA PHE A 116 -0.22 -8.29 1.04
C PHE A 116 -0.62 -8.49 2.51
N THR A 117 0.11 -9.34 3.22
CA THR A 117 -0.06 -9.55 4.68
C THR A 117 1.18 -9.10 5.44
N LYS A 118 1.04 -8.78 6.73
CA LYS A 118 2.19 -8.65 7.63
C LYS A 118 2.96 -9.99 7.73
N PRO A 119 4.31 -9.98 7.79
CA PRO A 119 5.22 -8.84 7.92
C PRO A 119 5.73 -8.28 6.58
N HIS A 120 5.07 -8.52 5.46
CA HIS A 120 5.57 -8.09 4.16
C HIS A 120 5.57 -6.54 4.06
N PRO A 121 6.69 -5.86 3.71
CA PRO A 121 6.74 -4.40 3.62
C PRO A 121 5.69 -3.77 2.68
N ALA A 122 5.39 -4.40 1.53
CA ALA A 122 4.29 -4.00 0.66
C ALA A 122 2.95 -3.84 1.38
N TYR A 123 2.66 -4.54 2.47
CA TYR A 123 1.43 -4.33 3.24
C TYR A 123 1.30 -2.89 3.74
N PHE A 124 2.37 -2.34 4.33
CA PHE A 124 2.37 -0.97 4.84
C PHE A 124 2.40 0.04 3.69
N MET A 125 3.04 -0.32 2.59
CA MET A 125 3.05 0.52 1.40
C MET A 125 1.66 0.57 0.73
N GLU A 126 0.92 -0.54 0.72
CA GLU A 126 -0.45 -0.64 0.22
C GLU A 126 -1.40 0.18 1.08
N MET A 127 -1.24 0.15 2.42
CA MET A 127 -1.97 1.06 3.32
C MET A 127 -1.79 2.52 2.89
N LEU A 128 -0.54 2.96 2.72
CA LEU A 128 -0.21 4.34 2.31
C LEU A 128 -0.79 4.69 0.94
N ALA A 129 -0.71 3.75 -0.01
CA ALA A 129 -1.27 3.94 -1.34
C ALA A 129 -2.79 4.10 -1.29
N GLN A 130 -3.50 3.25 -0.55
CA GLN A 130 -4.96 3.27 -0.40
C GLN A 130 -5.48 4.53 0.31
N ILE A 131 -4.72 5.10 1.25
CA ILE A 131 -5.06 6.40 1.86
C ILE A 131 -4.54 7.61 1.05
N GLY A 132 -3.98 7.37 -0.14
CA GLY A 132 -3.61 8.41 -1.09
C GLY A 132 -2.27 9.10 -0.86
N TRP A 133 -1.29 8.37 -0.32
CA TRP A 133 0.07 8.88 -0.11
C TRP A 133 0.08 10.23 0.60
N PRO A 134 -0.41 10.31 1.85
CA PRO A 134 -0.57 11.58 2.53
C PRO A 134 0.76 12.32 2.58
N ASN A 135 0.74 13.60 2.21
CA ASN A 135 1.85 14.51 2.44
C ASN A 135 1.77 15.06 3.87
N ALA A 136 1.76 14.14 4.85
CA ALA A 136 1.58 14.41 6.26
C ALA A 136 2.35 13.38 7.11
N GLN A 137 2.42 13.64 8.41
CA GLN A 137 3.03 12.73 9.38
C GLN A 137 2.27 11.40 9.42
N VAL A 138 2.99 10.29 9.44
CA VAL A 138 2.39 8.95 9.57
C VAL A 138 3.16 8.12 10.58
N ILE A 139 2.43 7.54 11.53
CA ILE A 139 3.00 6.72 12.60
C ILE A 139 2.34 5.35 12.57
N MET A 140 3.14 4.28 12.49
CA MET A 140 2.65 2.92 12.72
C MET A 140 2.75 2.59 14.21
N ILE A 141 1.60 2.38 14.85
CA ILE A 141 1.51 1.95 16.25
C ILE A 141 1.17 0.47 16.28
N GLY A 142 1.96 -0.32 16.99
CA GLY A 142 1.76 -1.77 17.06
C GLY A 142 2.43 -2.41 18.25
N ASN A 143 1.98 -3.59 18.63
CA ASN A 143 2.52 -4.33 19.79
C ASN A 143 3.47 -5.47 19.36
N ASP A 144 3.47 -5.85 18.07
CA ASP A 144 4.33 -6.89 17.55
C ASP A 144 5.55 -6.31 16.81
N LEU A 145 6.75 -6.56 17.35
CA LEU A 145 7.99 -6.03 16.78
C LEU A 145 8.23 -6.52 15.35
N GLU A 146 7.94 -7.79 15.06
CA GLU A 146 8.26 -8.43 13.78
C GLU A 146 7.15 -8.22 12.75
N LEU A 147 5.89 -8.17 13.19
CA LEU A 147 4.74 -8.00 12.29
C LEU A 147 4.39 -6.54 12.04
N ASP A 148 4.57 -5.64 13.01
CA ASP A 148 4.13 -4.25 12.92
C ASP A 148 5.30 -3.29 12.70
N ILE A 149 6.32 -3.38 13.57
CA ILE A 149 7.29 -2.30 13.75
C ILE A 149 8.42 -2.39 12.74
N LEU A 150 9.20 -3.47 12.74
CA LEU A 150 10.33 -3.64 11.82
C LEU A 150 9.96 -3.51 10.34
N PRO A 151 8.84 -4.09 9.84
CA PRO A 151 8.48 -3.93 8.43
C PRO A 151 8.00 -2.52 8.07
N ALA A 152 7.34 -1.79 8.98
CA ALA A 152 6.99 -0.39 8.76
C ALA A 152 8.25 0.51 8.73
N GLN A 153 9.22 0.26 9.62
CA GLN A 153 10.51 0.97 9.62
C GLN A 153 11.28 0.75 8.31
N LYS A 154 11.25 -0.46 7.74
CA LYS A 154 11.94 -0.79 6.47
C LYS A 154 11.48 0.05 5.29
N ILE A 155 10.25 0.55 5.31
CA ILE A 155 9.72 1.43 4.26
C ILE A 155 9.81 2.92 4.61
N GLY A 156 10.37 3.24 5.79
CA GLY A 156 10.65 4.60 6.24
C GLY A 156 9.56 5.26 7.09
N LEU A 157 8.64 4.49 7.67
CA LEU A 157 7.64 5.02 8.60
C LEU A 157 8.22 5.24 10.01
N ALA A 158 7.78 6.31 10.67
CA ALA A 158 7.91 6.44 12.11
C ALA A 158 7.04 5.37 12.79
N THR A 159 7.50 4.89 13.95
CA THR A 159 6.82 3.76 14.62
C THR A 159 6.77 3.97 16.12
N TYR A 160 5.71 3.48 16.75
CA TYR A 160 5.63 3.35 18.20
C TYR A 160 5.35 1.90 18.59
N TRP A 161 6.32 1.26 19.23
CA TRP A 161 6.19 -0.11 19.72
C TRP A 161 5.56 -0.14 21.10
N VAL A 162 4.32 -0.61 21.19
CA VAL A 162 3.60 -0.78 22.45
C VAL A 162 4.16 -1.99 23.20
N VAL A 163 4.90 -1.73 24.28
CA VAL A 163 5.54 -2.76 25.10
C VAL A 163 5.60 -2.35 26.57
N ASN A 164 5.22 -3.27 27.46
CA ASN A 164 5.20 -3.03 28.92
C ASN A 164 6.54 -3.32 29.61
N ASP A 165 7.65 -3.20 28.89
CA ASP A 165 9.01 -3.48 29.38
C ASP A 165 9.79 -2.17 29.44
N GLU A 166 10.02 -1.66 30.65
CA GLU A 166 10.72 -0.38 30.87
C GLU A 166 12.13 -0.37 30.28
N THR A 167 12.78 -1.53 30.14
CA THR A 167 14.14 -1.63 29.56
C THR A 167 14.15 -1.36 28.06
N LYS A 168 12.99 -1.46 27.39
CA LYS A 168 12.82 -1.24 25.96
C LYS A 168 12.34 0.17 25.62
N LYS A 169 12.11 1.00 26.63
CA LYS A 169 11.64 2.37 26.44
C LYS A 169 12.68 3.18 25.66
N SER A 170 12.30 3.66 24.47
CA SER A 170 13.14 4.55 23.66
C SER A 170 12.55 5.96 23.65
N CYS A 171 13.40 6.94 23.96
CA CYS A 171 13.07 8.36 23.93
C CYS A 171 14.14 9.08 23.09
N GLY A 172 13.73 9.79 22.04
CA GLY A 172 14.59 10.71 21.30
C GLY A 172 15.06 10.27 19.90
N ASN A 173 14.44 9.26 19.29
CA ASN A 173 14.51 9.07 17.85
C ASN A 173 13.09 8.92 17.28
N ARG A 174 12.96 8.96 15.95
CA ARG A 174 11.68 8.78 15.24
C ARG A 174 10.95 7.45 15.48
N HIS A 175 11.50 6.55 16.31
CA HIS A 175 10.94 5.25 16.68
C HIS A 175 10.77 5.13 18.21
N GLY A 176 9.56 5.34 18.70
CA GLY A 176 9.22 5.18 20.11
C GLY A 176 9.00 3.73 20.51
N ALA A 177 9.17 3.45 21.79
CA ALA A 177 8.78 2.20 22.41
C ALA A 177 8.39 2.44 23.88
N GLY A 178 7.34 1.78 24.34
CA GLY A 178 6.87 1.89 25.72
C GLY A 178 5.39 1.54 25.87
N PRO A 179 4.84 1.66 27.09
CA PRO A 179 3.41 1.49 27.33
C PRO A 179 2.60 2.55 26.55
N LEU A 180 1.39 2.21 26.10
CA LEU A 180 0.57 3.11 25.27
C LEU A 180 0.32 4.49 25.90
N GLN A 181 0.20 4.54 27.23
CA GLN A 181 0.05 5.79 28.00
C GLN A 181 1.22 6.78 27.84
N ASP A 182 2.40 6.31 27.44
CA ASP A 182 3.59 7.14 27.23
C ASP A 182 3.66 7.71 25.80
N PHE A 183 2.72 7.33 24.92
CA PHE A 183 2.72 7.75 23.51
C PHE A 183 2.73 9.26 23.35
N HIS A 184 1.87 9.98 24.07
CA HIS A 184 1.79 11.44 23.98
C HIS A 184 3.09 12.12 24.41
N SER A 185 3.67 11.69 25.53
CA SER A 185 4.97 12.18 25.99
C SER A 185 6.09 11.93 24.98
N TRP A 186 6.06 10.80 24.27
CA TRP A 186 7.02 10.53 23.19
C TRP A 186 6.77 11.42 21.96
N MET A 187 5.51 11.62 21.59
CA MET A 187 5.09 12.41 20.44
C MET A 187 5.46 13.90 20.60
N GLU A 188 5.35 14.46 21.80
CA GLU A 188 5.77 15.84 22.13
C GLU A 188 7.28 16.10 21.91
N LEU A 189 8.09 15.03 21.89
CA LEU A 189 9.53 15.13 21.63
C LEU A 189 9.89 15.07 20.15
N GLN A 190 8.93 14.78 19.26
CA GLN A 190 9.17 14.63 17.83
C GLN A 190 8.98 15.94 17.08
N THR A 191 9.78 16.14 16.04
CA THR A 191 9.53 17.17 15.04
C THR A 191 8.61 16.64 13.94
N GLU A 192 8.04 17.55 13.14
CA GLU A 192 7.30 17.17 11.94
C GLU A 192 8.15 16.30 10.99
N GLU A 193 9.42 16.63 10.80
CA GLU A 193 10.34 15.90 9.92
C GLU A 193 10.58 14.45 10.40
N ASP A 194 10.65 14.22 11.71
CA ASP A 194 10.83 12.87 12.29
C ASP A 194 9.70 11.91 11.89
N LEU A 195 8.48 12.46 11.81
CA LEU A 195 7.25 11.71 11.57
C LEU A 195 6.83 11.65 10.10
N MET A 196 7.50 12.42 9.22
CA MET A 196 7.28 12.32 7.78
C MET A 196 7.81 10.98 7.23
N PRO A 197 7.04 10.25 6.41
CA PRO A 197 7.52 9.04 5.75
C PRO A 197 8.78 9.30 4.91
N ASP A 198 9.85 8.52 5.14
CA ASP A 198 11.08 8.58 4.35
C ASP A 198 11.08 7.51 3.24
N PHE A 199 10.73 7.93 2.04
CA PHE A 199 10.72 7.06 0.88
C PHE A 199 12.00 7.12 0.04
N SER A 200 13.12 7.60 0.60
CA SER A 200 14.37 7.75 -0.13
C SER A 200 15.10 6.43 -0.40
N SER A 201 14.73 5.36 0.31
CA SER A 201 15.38 4.06 0.22
C SER A 201 15.01 3.29 -1.05
N TYR A 202 15.93 2.43 -1.49
CA TYR A 202 15.70 1.53 -2.62
C TYR A 202 14.53 0.58 -2.37
N ASN A 203 14.44 0.04 -1.14
CA ASN A 203 13.35 -0.85 -0.75
C ASN A 203 12.01 -0.13 -0.78
N SER A 204 11.91 1.08 -0.21
CA SER A 204 10.68 1.89 -0.28
C SER A 204 10.24 2.11 -1.73
N SER A 205 11.18 2.35 -2.63
CA SER A 205 10.89 2.56 -4.05
C SER A 205 10.41 1.27 -4.73
N LEU A 206 11.01 0.12 -4.44
CA LEU A 206 10.59 -1.17 -4.98
C LEU A 206 9.21 -1.61 -4.46
N GLU A 207 8.94 -1.40 -3.17
CA GLU A 207 7.63 -1.70 -2.58
C GLU A 207 6.55 -0.75 -3.10
N THR A 208 6.89 0.50 -3.45
CA THR A 208 5.98 1.39 -4.19
C THR A 208 5.62 0.78 -5.53
N PHE A 209 6.61 0.31 -6.32
CA PHE A 209 6.33 -0.34 -7.59
C PHE A 209 5.41 -1.56 -7.48
N ARG A 210 5.62 -2.38 -6.44
CA ARG A 210 4.79 -3.56 -6.15
C ARG A 210 3.35 -3.20 -5.82
N THR A 211 3.13 -2.11 -5.09
CA THR A 211 1.80 -1.76 -4.57
C THR A 211 1.00 -0.87 -5.50
N THR A 212 1.63 -0.15 -6.43
CA THR A 212 0.92 0.70 -7.40
C THR A 212 -0.17 -0.05 -8.17
N PRO A 213 0.07 -1.25 -8.75
CA PRO A 213 -0.99 -2.04 -9.38
C PRO A 213 -2.14 -2.39 -8.44
N SER A 214 -1.84 -2.83 -7.21
CA SER A 214 -2.84 -3.22 -6.20
C SER A 214 -3.74 -2.05 -5.81
N ALA A 215 -3.15 -0.87 -5.61
CA ALA A 215 -3.88 0.34 -5.28
C ALA A 215 -4.79 0.75 -6.44
N LEU A 216 -4.29 0.77 -7.68
CA LEU A 216 -5.09 1.08 -8.86
C LEU A 216 -6.24 0.08 -9.04
N LEU A 217 -6.00 -1.22 -8.90
CA LEU A 217 -7.08 -2.21 -8.95
C LEU A 217 -8.14 -1.94 -7.88
N THR A 218 -7.72 -1.64 -6.66
CA THR A 218 -8.64 -1.33 -5.55
C THR A 218 -9.49 -0.10 -5.85
N PHE A 219 -8.90 0.96 -6.39
CA PHE A 219 -9.63 2.18 -6.73
C PHE A 219 -10.57 1.98 -7.91
N LEU A 220 -10.17 1.17 -8.90
CA LEU A 220 -10.82 1.10 -10.20
C LEU A 220 -11.82 -0.05 -10.35
N ASP A 221 -11.93 -0.97 -9.37
CA ASP A 221 -12.75 -2.20 -9.44
C ASP A 221 -14.24 -1.90 -9.75
N ASP A 222 -14.83 -0.92 -9.07
CA ASP A 222 -16.27 -0.57 -9.19
C ASP A 222 -16.54 0.70 -10.03
N LEU A 223 -15.54 1.18 -10.77
CA LEU A 223 -15.66 2.42 -11.53
C LEU A 223 -16.45 2.22 -12.83
N SER A 224 -17.56 2.94 -12.98
CA SER A 224 -18.36 2.93 -14.21
C SER A 224 -17.54 3.41 -15.41
N LEU A 225 -17.81 2.88 -16.61
CA LEU A 225 -17.10 3.27 -17.85
C LEU A 225 -17.12 4.77 -18.13
N ASN A 226 -18.18 5.48 -17.73
CA ASN A 226 -18.29 6.93 -17.93
C ASN A 226 -17.27 7.73 -17.10
N HIS A 227 -16.83 7.15 -15.98
CA HIS A 227 -15.91 7.81 -15.07
C HIS A 227 -14.46 7.72 -15.52
N TRP A 228 -14.10 6.67 -16.29
CA TRP A 228 -12.75 6.49 -16.82
C TRP A 228 -12.26 7.67 -17.66
N ASN A 229 -13.17 8.23 -18.48
CA ASN A 229 -12.89 9.35 -19.37
C ASN A 229 -13.38 10.71 -18.82
N HIS A 230 -13.84 10.77 -17.57
CA HIS A 230 -14.24 12.04 -16.97
C HIS A 230 -13.01 12.96 -16.78
N LYS A 231 -13.13 14.22 -17.21
CA LYS A 231 -12.11 15.27 -17.00
C LYS A 231 -12.74 16.40 -16.17
N PRO A 232 -12.20 16.74 -14.98
CA PRO A 232 -12.71 17.84 -14.18
C PRO A 232 -12.60 19.20 -14.88
N ASN A 233 -11.58 19.35 -15.74
CA ASN A 233 -11.36 20.52 -16.58
C ASN A 233 -10.50 20.12 -17.80
N ASN A 234 -10.38 21.04 -18.76
CA ASN A 234 -9.68 20.78 -20.03
C ASN A 234 -8.16 20.54 -19.89
N SER A 235 -7.55 20.93 -18.77
CA SER A 235 -6.11 20.76 -18.51
C SER A 235 -5.75 19.53 -17.69
N SER A 236 -6.71 18.92 -16.99
CA SER A 236 -6.49 17.72 -16.19
C SER A 236 -6.55 16.47 -17.08
N TRP A 237 -5.76 15.45 -16.77
CA TRP A 237 -5.96 14.12 -17.35
C TRP A 237 -7.15 13.41 -16.69
N SER A 238 -7.83 12.59 -17.48
CA SER A 238 -8.79 11.57 -17.03
C SER A 238 -8.05 10.35 -16.47
N ILE A 239 -8.78 9.42 -15.84
CA ILE A 239 -8.22 8.17 -15.34
C ILE A 239 -7.59 7.37 -16.49
N THR A 240 -8.27 7.25 -17.63
CA THR A 240 -7.74 6.59 -18.83
C THR A 240 -6.39 7.18 -19.26
N GLU A 241 -6.29 8.51 -19.31
CA GLU A 241 -5.05 9.20 -19.70
C GLU A 241 -3.92 8.94 -18.70
N ILE A 242 -4.20 8.93 -17.39
CA ILE A 242 -3.21 8.61 -16.36
C ILE A 242 -2.72 7.15 -16.50
N ILE A 243 -3.64 6.20 -16.71
CA ILE A 243 -3.28 4.79 -16.83
C ILE A 243 -2.47 4.52 -18.10
N CYS A 244 -2.86 5.13 -19.23
CA CYS A 244 -2.08 5.06 -20.47
C CYS A 244 -0.67 5.66 -20.29
N HIS A 245 -0.56 6.76 -19.55
CA HIS A 245 0.74 7.37 -19.24
C HIS A 245 1.62 6.44 -18.42
N LEU A 246 1.08 5.84 -17.34
CA LEU A 246 1.81 4.88 -16.52
C LEU A 246 2.27 3.66 -17.35
N ARG A 247 1.39 3.13 -18.20
CA ARG A 247 1.71 2.03 -19.14
C ARG A 247 2.90 2.39 -20.02
N ASP A 248 2.83 3.51 -20.74
CA ASP A 248 3.83 3.88 -21.73
C ASP A 248 5.15 4.28 -21.06
N VAL A 249 5.12 4.94 -19.89
CA VAL A 249 6.31 5.26 -19.11
C VAL A 249 7.02 3.98 -18.64
N ASP A 250 6.29 2.98 -18.16
CA ASP A 250 6.91 1.70 -17.78
C ASP A 250 7.54 1.01 -19.00
N GLN A 251 6.81 0.92 -20.10
CA GLN A 251 7.22 0.20 -21.32
C GLN A 251 8.38 0.86 -22.06
N GLU A 252 8.34 2.19 -22.20
CA GLU A 252 9.23 2.94 -23.11
C GLU A 252 10.27 3.78 -22.38
N VAL A 253 10.11 4.02 -21.07
CA VAL A 253 11.07 4.79 -20.27
C VAL A 253 11.77 3.91 -19.24
N HIS A 254 11.03 3.31 -18.31
CA HIS A 254 11.63 2.62 -17.18
C HIS A 254 12.29 1.30 -17.59
N ILE A 255 11.58 0.41 -18.27
CA ILE A 255 12.13 -0.89 -18.70
C ILE A 255 13.38 -0.71 -19.59
N PRO A 256 13.39 0.16 -20.62
CA PRO A 256 14.58 0.39 -21.45
C PRO A 256 15.74 0.97 -20.65
N ARG A 257 15.47 1.91 -19.71
CA ARG A 257 16.51 2.46 -18.84
C ARG A 257 17.13 1.39 -17.95
N ILE A 258 16.34 0.51 -17.33
CA ILE A 258 16.88 -0.57 -16.50
C ILE A 258 17.73 -1.55 -17.32
N LYS A 259 17.29 -1.91 -18.53
CA LYS A 259 18.10 -2.72 -19.46
C LYS A 259 19.41 -2.02 -19.84
N LEU A 260 19.38 -0.73 -20.14
CA LEU A 260 20.57 0.07 -20.43
C LEU A 260 21.53 0.13 -19.23
N LEU A 261 21.01 0.34 -18.01
CA LEU A 261 21.79 0.32 -16.78
C LEU A 261 22.44 -1.04 -16.52
N ARG A 262 21.79 -2.14 -16.90
CA ARG A 262 22.36 -3.49 -16.81
C ARG A 262 23.49 -3.67 -17.82
N ASP A 263 23.23 -3.36 -19.08
CA ASP A 263 24.05 -3.80 -20.22
C ASP A 263 25.20 -2.83 -20.56
N ASN A 264 25.10 -1.55 -20.19
CA ASN A 264 26.11 -0.54 -20.51
C ASN A 264 26.95 -0.17 -19.27
N PRO A 265 28.29 -0.18 -19.34
CA PRO A 265 29.17 0.18 -18.21
C PRO A 265 29.16 1.67 -17.86
N SER A 266 28.86 2.55 -18.81
CA SER A 266 28.83 4.02 -18.62
C SER A 266 27.55 4.61 -19.22
N PRO A 267 26.38 4.29 -18.64
CA PRO A 267 25.09 4.62 -19.21
C PRO A 267 24.83 6.14 -19.21
N PHE A 268 24.26 6.62 -20.30
CA PHE A 268 23.70 7.96 -20.41
C PHE A 268 22.19 7.85 -20.64
N LEU A 269 21.42 8.50 -19.77
CA LEU A 269 19.96 8.48 -19.78
C LEU A 269 19.46 9.82 -20.35
N ALA A 270 18.79 9.73 -21.49
CA ALA A 270 18.13 10.88 -22.11
C ALA A 270 16.86 11.27 -21.34
N ALA A 271 16.59 12.57 -21.26
CA ALA A 271 15.29 13.06 -20.84
C ALA A 271 14.24 12.70 -21.90
N ILE A 272 13.04 12.33 -21.45
CA ILE A 272 11.89 12.01 -22.29
C ILE A 272 10.73 12.82 -21.72
N ASP A 273 10.09 13.61 -22.58
CA ASP A 273 8.86 14.31 -22.24
C ASP A 273 7.67 13.38 -22.52
N ALA A 274 7.36 12.53 -21.54
CA ALA A 274 6.29 11.56 -21.65
C ALA A 274 4.89 12.19 -21.48
N ASP A 275 4.80 13.39 -20.90
CA ASP A 275 3.52 14.06 -20.67
C ASP A 275 2.87 14.48 -22.00
N ALA A 276 3.68 14.87 -22.99
CA ALA A 276 3.22 15.17 -24.35
C ALA A 276 2.52 13.98 -25.03
N TRP A 277 2.86 12.74 -24.64
CA TRP A 277 2.28 11.54 -25.27
C TRP A 277 0.78 11.42 -25.08
N ALA A 278 0.21 12.02 -24.02
CA ALA A 278 -1.22 12.03 -23.81
C ALA A 278 -2.00 12.63 -24.99
N GLU A 279 -1.51 13.74 -25.54
CA GLU A 279 -2.08 14.38 -26.73
C GLU A 279 -1.61 13.69 -28.01
N GLU A 280 -0.30 13.45 -28.16
CA GLU A 280 0.29 12.88 -29.38
C GLU A 280 -0.27 11.50 -29.74
N ARG A 281 -0.63 10.70 -28.73
CA ARG A 281 -1.12 9.32 -28.89
C ARG A 281 -2.62 9.17 -28.61
N GLY A 282 -3.31 10.29 -28.37
CA GLY A 282 -4.76 10.30 -28.13
C GLY A 282 -5.19 9.38 -26.98
N TYR A 283 -4.54 9.48 -25.82
CA TYR A 283 -4.84 8.58 -24.68
C TYR A 283 -6.31 8.62 -24.27
N HIS A 284 -6.95 9.79 -24.36
CA HIS A 284 -8.36 9.94 -24.03
C HIS A 284 -9.31 9.06 -24.86
N GLN A 285 -8.88 8.62 -26.06
CA GLN A 285 -9.68 7.76 -26.94
C GLN A 285 -9.36 6.27 -26.78
N GLN A 286 -8.40 5.91 -25.93
CA GLN A 286 -8.01 4.52 -25.69
C GLN A 286 -8.92 3.83 -24.67
N ASP A 287 -8.80 2.50 -24.60
CA ASP A 287 -9.47 1.71 -23.56
C ASP A 287 -8.61 1.73 -22.28
N GLY A 288 -9.12 2.38 -21.24
CA GLY A 288 -8.42 2.50 -19.96
C GLY A 288 -8.27 1.18 -19.21
N GLN A 289 -9.21 0.25 -19.36
CA GLN A 289 -9.15 -1.06 -18.71
C GLN A 289 -8.10 -1.95 -19.38
N GLU A 290 -8.04 -1.93 -20.71
CA GLU A 290 -6.97 -2.59 -21.47
C GLU A 290 -5.60 -1.99 -21.10
N ALA A 291 -5.50 -0.66 -21.06
CA ALA A 291 -4.27 0.04 -20.66
C ALA A 291 -3.83 -0.32 -19.22
N LEU A 292 -4.77 -0.54 -18.29
CA LEU A 292 -4.48 -0.98 -16.93
C LEU A 292 -3.83 -2.37 -16.94
N MET A 293 -4.37 -3.30 -17.72
CA MET A 293 -3.83 -4.66 -17.86
C MET A 293 -2.43 -4.65 -18.49
N ASP A 294 -2.20 -3.81 -19.49
CA ASP A 294 -0.89 -3.64 -20.12
C ASP A 294 0.13 -2.97 -19.17
N PHE A 295 -0.30 -1.97 -18.39
CA PHE A 295 0.51 -1.36 -17.35
C PHE A 295 0.94 -2.41 -16.32
N ILE A 296 -0.01 -3.21 -15.84
CA ILE A 296 0.24 -4.30 -14.91
C ILE A 296 1.29 -5.28 -15.46
N ALA A 297 1.17 -5.68 -16.73
CA ALA A 297 2.12 -6.58 -17.37
C ALA A 297 3.52 -5.96 -17.47
N ALA A 298 3.61 -4.70 -17.88
CA ALA A 298 4.86 -3.94 -17.93
C ALA A 298 5.49 -3.80 -16.53
N ARG A 299 4.67 -3.50 -15.52
CA ARG A 299 5.12 -3.34 -14.13
C ARG A 299 5.69 -4.63 -13.56
N LYS A 300 5.06 -5.77 -13.83
CA LYS A 300 5.60 -7.09 -13.45
C LYS A 300 6.99 -7.31 -14.06
N GLN A 301 7.16 -7.00 -15.35
CA GLN A 301 8.46 -7.08 -16.01
C GLN A 301 9.48 -6.11 -15.40
N LEU A 302 9.09 -4.87 -15.09
CA LEU A 302 9.96 -3.88 -14.48
C LEU A 302 10.46 -4.34 -13.11
N ILE A 303 9.58 -4.84 -12.26
CA ILE A 303 9.92 -5.36 -10.92
C ILE A 303 10.91 -6.53 -11.03
N GLU A 304 10.68 -7.46 -11.96
CA GLU A 304 11.58 -8.60 -12.19
C GLU A 304 12.97 -8.12 -12.65
N LEU A 305 13.02 -7.17 -13.58
CA LEU A 305 14.28 -6.59 -14.07
C LEU A 305 15.05 -5.88 -12.96
N VAL A 306 14.39 -5.04 -12.17
CA VAL A 306 14.99 -4.30 -11.05
C VAL A 306 15.47 -5.25 -9.97
N SER A 307 14.69 -6.28 -9.65
CA SER A 307 15.04 -7.29 -8.63
C SER A 307 16.19 -8.21 -9.06
N SER A 308 16.41 -8.38 -10.37
CA SER A 308 17.47 -9.21 -10.93
C SER A 308 18.74 -8.42 -11.32
N LEU A 309 18.77 -7.11 -11.07
CA LEU A 309 19.95 -6.30 -11.37
C LEU A 309 21.17 -6.78 -10.57
N PRO A 310 22.33 -6.97 -11.21
CA PRO A 310 23.57 -7.24 -10.49
C PRO A 310 23.93 -6.08 -9.57
N LYS A 311 24.42 -6.38 -8.36
CA LYS A 311 24.94 -5.36 -7.41
C LYS A 311 26.05 -4.47 -8.00
N SER A 312 26.71 -4.90 -9.08
CA SER A 312 27.69 -4.06 -9.77
C SER A 312 27.07 -2.81 -10.41
N VAL A 313 25.76 -2.83 -10.73
CA VAL A 313 25.05 -1.68 -11.29
C VAL A 313 24.97 -0.51 -10.30
N GLU A 314 24.88 -0.79 -8.98
CA GLU A 314 24.87 0.24 -7.93
C GLU A 314 26.13 1.11 -7.93
N LYS A 315 27.25 0.60 -8.46
CA LYS A 315 28.54 1.28 -8.51
C LYS A 315 28.83 1.98 -9.84
N LYS A 316 27.90 1.91 -10.80
CA LYS A 316 28.10 2.53 -12.12
C LYS A 316 28.01 4.05 -12.01
N GLU A 317 28.86 4.73 -12.78
CA GLU A 317 28.68 6.15 -13.07
C GLU A 317 27.54 6.31 -14.07
N ILE A 318 26.40 6.79 -13.60
CA ILE A 318 25.22 7.04 -14.42
C ILE A 318 25.13 8.54 -14.67
N ARG A 319 24.85 8.93 -15.92
CA ARG A 319 24.60 10.34 -16.28
C ARG A 319 23.20 10.49 -16.82
N HIS A 320 22.49 11.52 -16.38
CA HIS A 320 21.18 11.90 -16.88
C HIS A 320 21.23 13.30 -17.49
N THR A 321 20.46 13.55 -18.56
CA THR A 321 20.46 14.86 -19.25
C THR A 321 20.11 16.03 -18.32
N ILE A 322 19.17 15.83 -17.39
CA ILE A 322 18.69 16.89 -16.48
C ILE A 322 19.50 16.96 -15.17
N PHE A 323 19.77 15.81 -14.54
CA PHE A 323 20.34 15.76 -13.19
C PHE A 323 21.87 15.68 -13.18
N GLY A 324 22.50 15.47 -14.34
CA GLY A 324 23.93 15.21 -14.41
C GLY A 324 24.28 13.83 -13.83
N PRO A 325 25.36 13.69 -13.05
CA PRO A 325 25.69 12.45 -12.35
C PRO A 325 24.56 12.00 -11.43
N THR A 326 24.19 10.71 -11.48
CA THR A 326 23.10 10.12 -10.69
C THR A 326 23.41 8.66 -10.31
N SER A 327 22.50 8.01 -9.60
CA SER A 327 22.64 6.62 -9.12
C SER A 327 21.41 5.77 -9.48
N LEU A 328 21.55 4.45 -9.39
CA LEU A 328 20.42 3.52 -9.56
C LEU A 328 19.29 3.87 -8.57
N ASN A 329 19.63 4.08 -7.30
CA ASN A 329 18.65 4.42 -6.27
C ASN A 329 17.87 5.69 -6.61
N GLU A 330 18.56 6.73 -7.10
CA GLU A 330 17.89 7.97 -7.49
C GLU A 330 16.94 7.78 -8.67
N ILE A 331 17.31 6.99 -9.68
CA ILE A 331 16.45 6.69 -10.83
C ILE A 331 15.20 5.92 -10.40
N ILE A 332 15.33 4.87 -9.58
CA ILE A 332 14.18 4.11 -9.06
C ILE A 332 13.32 5.00 -8.16
N ARG A 333 13.92 5.84 -7.32
CA ARG A 333 13.21 6.77 -6.43
C ARG A 333 12.38 7.79 -7.20
N ILE A 334 12.90 8.34 -8.30
CA ILE A 334 12.16 9.29 -9.15
C ILE A 334 10.95 8.61 -9.79
N ALA A 335 11.12 7.39 -10.29
CA ALA A 335 10.03 6.58 -10.85
C ALA A 335 8.98 6.21 -9.78
N ALA A 336 9.40 5.81 -8.58
CA ALA A 336 8.47 5.54 -7.48
C ALA A 336 7.72 6.81 -7.03
N ARG A 337 8.37 7.98 -7.02
CA ARG A 337 7.69 9.25 -6.75
C ARG A 337 6.64 9.55 -7.82
N HIS A 338 6.94 9.28 -9.09
CA HIS A 338 6.04 9.47 -10.23
C HIS A 338 4.76 8.64 -10.07
N ASP A 339 4.86 7.37 -9.69
CA ASP A 339 3.71 6.52 -9.34
C ASP A 339 2.80 7.17 -8.28
N ARG A 340 3.39 7.63 -7.16
CA ARG A 340 2.61 8.21 -6.06
C ARG A 340 1.82 9.43 -6.49
N LEU A 341 2.44 10.28 -7.31
CA LEU A 341 1.78 11.47 -7.86
C LEU A 341 0.57 11.07 -8.71
N HIS A 342 0.68 10.03 -9.54
CA HIS A 342 -0.44 9.57 -10.37
C HIS A 342 -1.52 8.84 -9.57
N ILE A 343 -1.17 8.10 -8.51
CA ILE A 343 -2.16 7.55 -7.59
C ILE A 343 -2.95 8.68 -6.91
N GLN A 344 -2.26 9.72 -6.43
CA GLN A 344 -2.92 10.90 -5.85
C GLN A 344 -3.86 11.58 -6.85
N GLN A 345 -3.44 11.68 -8.13
CA GLN A 345 -4.30 12.20 -9.19
C GLN A 345 -5.55 11.32 -9.38
N VAL A 346 -5.40 9.99 -9.49
CA VAL A 346 -6.55 9.06 -9.62
C VAL A 346 -7.53 9.24 -8.47
N LEU A 347 -7.06 9.27 -7.23
CA LEU A 347 -7.92 9.49 -6.06
C LEU A 347 -8.62 10.85 -6.09
N SER A 348 -7.91 11.91 -6.47
CA SER A 348 -8.52 13.24 -6.61
C SER A 348 -9.64 13.25 -7.64
N LEU A 349 -9.49 12.54 -8.76
CA LEU A 349 -10.52 12.41 -9.79
C LEU A 349 -11.75 11.67 -9.26
N GLN A 350 -11.56 10.60 -8.48
CA GLN A 350 -12.68 9.87 -7.88
C GLN A 350 -13.54 10.75 -6.97
N SER A 351 -12.94 11.69 -6.26
CA SER A 351 -13.69 12.65 -5.43
C SER A 351 -14.52 13.67 -6.23
N THR A 352 -14.32 13.77 -7.54
CA THR A 352 -15.05 14.71 -8.42
C THR A 352 -16.24 14.07 -9.14
N ILE A 353 -16.43 12.76 -8.94
CA ILE A 353 -17.35 11.92 -9.70
C ILE A 353 -18.60 11.58 -8.89
#